data_AF-A0A3D0HY36-F1
#
_entry.id   AF-A0A3D0HY36-F1
#
_cell.length_a   1.000
_cell.length_b   1.000
_cell.length_c   1.000
_cell.angle_alpha   90.00
_cell.angle_beta   90.00
_cell.angle_gamma   90.00
#
_symmetry.space_group_name_H-M   'P 1'
#
loop_
_entity.id
_entity.type
_entity.pdbx_description
1 polymer ?
#
loop_
_entity_poly.entity_id
_entity_poly.type
_entity_poly.pdbx_seq_one_letter_code
_entity_poly.pdbx_strand_id
1 'polypeptide(L)'
;MDRIRIVRRANELGLSQSDLALKLEYTRDGLHKAITRDTIPVVKYKLMCELLDVPFGTYLLDEKKVEMVAGSGQILKLIGQLEDLIHKYK
;
A
#
# COMPACT_ATOMS: atom_id res chain seq x y z
N MET A 1 -1.54 4.21 -0.95
CA MET A 1 -2.41 3.71 0.16
C MET A 1 -2.56 2.17 0.15
N ASP A 2 -2.72 1.54 1.32
CA ASP A 2 -2.96 0.08 1.44
C ASP A 2 -4.44 -0.30 1.25
N ARG A 3 -4.81 -0.66 0.01
CA ARG A 3 -6.17 -1.07 -0.36
C ARG A 3 -6.68 -2.27 0.43
N ILE A 4 -5.84 -3.27 0.69
CA ILE A 4 -6.26 -4.52 1.32
C ILE A 4 -6.70 -4.24 2.75
N ARG A 5 -5.93 -3.43 3.48
CA ARG A 5 -6.28 -3.03 4.84
C ARG A 5 -7.56 -2.19 4.89
N ILE A 6 -7.77 -1.29 3.92
CA ILE A 6 -9.00 -0.49 3.82
C ILE A 6 -10.23 -1.39 3.63
N VAL A 7 -10.19 -2.29 2.64
CA VAL A 7 -11.32 -3.20 2.33
C VAL A 7 -11.61 -4.15 3.49
N ARG A 8 -10.56 -4.71 4.10
CA ARG A 8 -10.72 -5.60 5.26
C ARG A 8 -11.41 -4.88 6.41
N ARG A 9 -10.97 -3.66 6.74
CA ARG A 9 -11.58 -2.87 7.81
C ARG A 9 -13.02 -2.48 7.51
N ALA A 10 -13.33 -2.11 6.26
CA ALA A 10 -14.70 -1.82 5.85
C ALA A 10 -15.62 -3.04 6.06
N ASN A 11 -15.16 -4.23 5.66
CA ASN A 11 -15.90 -5.47 5.84
C ASN A 11 -16.12 -5.83 7.33
N GLU A 12 -15.13 -5.60 8.20
CA GLU A 12 -15.27 -5.77 9.66
C GLU A 12 -16.38 -4.90 10.25
N LEU A 13 -16.64 -3.74 9.64
CA LEU A 13 -17.70 -2.80 10.04
C LEU A 13 -19.02 -3.03 9.30
N GLY A 14 -19.12 -4.08 8.47
CA GLY A 14 -20.29 -4.34 7.65
C GLY A 14 -20.51 -3.32 6.53
N LEU A 15 -19.50 -2.53 6.19
CA LEU A 15 -19.54 -1.56 5.08
C LEU A 15 -19.04 -2.22 3.81
N SER A 16 -19.90 -2.31 2.79
CA SER A 16 -19.45 -2.74 1.48
C SER A 16 -18.58 -1.66 0.82
N GLN A 17 -17.76 -2.06 -0.15
CA GLN A 17 -16.97 -1.11 -0.94
C GLN A 17 -17.86 -0.08 -1.67
N SER A 18 -19.08 -0.47 -2.05
CA SER A 18 -20.06 0.43 -2.67
C SER A 18 -20.58 1.46 -1.68
N ASP A 19 -20.87 1.05 -0.43
CA ASP A 19 -21.32 1.96 0.62
C ASP A 19 -20.24 2.98 0.98
N LEU A 20 -18.99 2.50 1.09
CA LEU A 20 -17.85 3.36 1.35
C LEU A 20 -17.64 4.37 0.22
N ALA A 21 -17.77 3.94 -1.04
CA ALA A 21 -17.70 4.84 -2.19
C ALA A 21 -18.80 5.88 -2.17
N LEU A 22 -20.04 5.48 -1.89
CA LEU A 22 -21.19 6.38 -1.82
C LEU A 22 -21.02 7.43 -0.72
N LYS A 23 -20.59 7.03 0.48
CA LYS A 23 -20.30 7.95 1.59
C LYS A 23 -19.15 8.93 1.29
N LEU A 24 -18.22 8.54 0.42
CA LEU A 24 -17.12 9.38 -0.02
C LEU A 24 -17.46 10.17 -1.30
N GLU A 25 -18.68 10.07 -1.83
CA GLU A 25 -19.12 10.69 -3.09
C GLU A 25 -18.29 10.23 -4.31
N TYR A 26 -17.88 8.98 -4.31
CA TYR A 26 -17.25 8.31 -5.44
C TYR A 26 -18.18 7.25 -6.02
N THR A 27 -17.99 6.96 -7.31
CA THR A 27 -18.42 5.66 -7.84
C THR A 27 -17.54 4.56 -7.26
N ARG A 28 -18.05 3.33 -7.17
CA ARG A 28 -17.27 2.18 -6.67
C ARG A 28 -15.91 2.04 -7.38
N ASP A 29 -15.93 2.15 -8.70
CA ASP A 29 -14.73 2.05 -9.54
C ASP A 29 -13.84 3.30 -9.42
N GLY A 30 -14.45 4.47 -9.22
CA GLY A 30 -13.74 5.73 -8.95
C GLY A 30 -12.96 5.67 -7.65
N LEU A 31 -13.59 5.20 -6.57
CA LEU A 31 -12.93 4.99 -5.29
C LEU A 31 -11.80 3.95 -5.43
N HIS A 32 -12.05 2.85 -6.11
CA HIS A 32 -11.04 1.83 -6.37
C HIS A 32 -9.79 2.40 -7.06
N LYS A 33 -9.99 3.19 -8.12
CA LYS A 33 -8.91 3.88 -8.83
C LYS A 33 -8.20 4.90 -7.94
N ALA A 34 -8.95 5.68 -7.15
CA ALA A 34 -8.38 6.71 -6.28
C ALA A 34 -7.51 6.13 -5.16
N ILE A 35 -7.94 5.03 -4.51
CA ILE A 35 -7.12 4.32 -3.51
C ILE A 35 -5.85 3.74 -4.15
N THR A 36 -6.00 3.11 -5.32
CA THR A 36 -4.89 2.43 -6.00
C THR A 36 -3.83 3.41 -6.51
N ARG A 37 -4.27 4.57 -7.02
CA ARG A 37 -3.37 5.63 -7.53
C ARG A 37 -2.94 6.65 -6.48
N ASP A 38 -3.39 6.47 -5.24
CA ASP A 38 -3.11 7.38 -4.14
C ASP A 38 -3.58 8.83 -4.36
N THR A 39 -4.69 9.01 -5.08
CA THR A 39 -5.19 10.33 -5.49
C THR A 39 -6.40 10.81 -4.69
N ILE A 40 -6.65 10.25 -3.50
CA ILE A 40 -7.78 10.69 -2.67
C ILE A 40 -7.43 12.05 -2.05
N PRO A 41 -8.26 13.09 -2.22
CA PRO A 41 -8.05 14.37 -1.55
C PRO A 41 -8.02 14.21 -0.03
N VAL A 42 -7.18 14.96 0.67
CA VAL A 42 -6.99 14.86 2.14
C VAL A 42 -8.31 14.91 2.92
N VAL A 43 -9.25 15.76 2.49
CA VAL A 43 -10.59 15.87 3.13
C VAL A 43 -11.37 14.56 3.04
N LYS A 44 -11.35 13.90 1.87
CA LYS A 44 -12.01 12.61 1.65
C LYS A 44 -11.28 11.47 2.35
N TYR A 45 -9.95 11.55 2.42
CA TYR A 45 -9.13 10.59 3.16
C TYR A 45 -9.41 10.67 4.67
N LYS A 46 -9.51 11.88 5.23
CA LYS A 46 -9.90 12.09 6.63
C LYS A 46 -11.28 11.48 6.91
N LEU A 47 -12.27 11.79 6.07
CA LEU A 47 -13.62 11.21 6.19
C LEU A 47 -13.58 9.67 6.09
N MET A 48 -12.76 9.10 5.22
CA MET A 48 -12.60 7.65 5.11
C MET A 48 -12.03 7.05 6.41
N CYS A 49 -11.05 7.68 7.04
CA CYS A 49 -10.52 7.24 8.34
C CYS A 49 -11.59 7.30 9.44
N GLU A 50 -12.40 8.36 9.47
CA GLU A 50 -13.52 8.50 10.41
C GLU A 50 -14.59 7.42 10.20
N LEU A 51 -14.97 7.16 8.93
CA LEU A 51 -15.93 6.10 8.58
C LEU A 51 -15.44 4.69 8.93
N LEU A 52 -14.12 4.48 8.91
CA LEU A 52 -13.50 3.19 9.21
C LEU A 52 -13.08 3.07 10.67
N ASP A 53 -13.39 4.07 11.50
CA ASP A 53 -13.03 4.14 12.92
C ASP A 53 -11.55 3.80 13.13
N VAL A 54 -10.67 4.54 12.44
CA VAL A 54 -9.22 4.42 12.54
C VAL A 54 -8.54 5.79 12.61
N PRO A 55 -7.35 5.89 13.21
CA PRO A 55 -6.57 7.12 13.20
C PRO A 55 -6.24 7.62 11.79
N PHE A 56 -6.17 8.94 11.63
CA PHE A 56 -5.67 9.56 10.41
C PHE A 56 -4.24 9.09 10.10
N GLY A 57 -3.95 8.73 8.85
CA GLY A 57 -2.64 8.24 8.43
C GLY A 57 -2.47 6.72 8.47
N THR A 58 -3.44 5.98 9.02
CA THR A 58 -3.38 4.50 9.18
C THR A 58 -3.05 3.74 7.88
N TYR A 59 -3.49 4.28 6.74
CA TYR A 59 -3.38 3.63 5.43
C TYR A 59 -2.35 4.26 4.50
N LEU A 60 -1.63 5.29 4.97
CA LEU A 60 -0.48 5.80 4.23
C LEU A 60 0.55 4.67 4.19
N LEU A 61 1.04 4.36 3.00
CA LEU A 61 2.14 3.41 2.87
C LEU A 61 3.37 4.14 3.40
N ASP A 62 4.07 3.56 4.37
CA ASP A 62 5.43 3.98 4.71
C ASP A 62 6.22 4.01 3.40
N GLU A 63 6.82 5.15 3.07
CA GLU A 63 7.75 5.30 1.92
C GLU A 63 8.92 4.29 2.00
N LYS A 64 9.07 3.58 3.13
CA LYS A 64 10.04 2.50 3.34
C LYS A 64 9.72 1.18 2.64
N LYS A 65 8.59 1.00 1.96
CA LYS A 65 8.43 -0.10 0.99
C LYS A 65 8.90 0.34 -0.39
N VAL A 66 10.17 0.75 -0.48
CA VAL A 66 10.91 0.57 -1.73
C VAL A 66 10.92 -0.94 -1.93
N GLU A 67 10.13 -1.39 -2.90
CA GLU A 67 10.19 -2.76 -3.40
C GLU A 67 11.67 -3.11 -3.57
N MET A 68 12.10 -4.27 -3.05
CA MET A 68 13.34 -4.86 -3.53
C MET A 68 13.17 -5.04 -5.04
N VAL A 69 13.69 -4.08 -5.80
CA VAL A 69 13.69 -4.07 -7.26
C VAL A 69 14.30 -5.40 -7.68
N ALA A 70 13.70 -6.12 -8.63
CA ALA A 70 14.16 -7.45 -9.07
C ALA A 70 15.67 -7.51 -9.43
N GLY A 71 16.33 -6.37 -9.64
CA GLY A 71 17.79 -6.25 -9.80
C GLY A 71 18.61 -6.44 -8.51
N SER A 72 18.06 -6.24 -7.31
CA SER A 72 18.80 -6.40 -6.05
C SER A 72 19.16 -7.86 -5.76
N GLY A 73 18.35 -8.82 -6.22
CA GLY A 73 18.68 -10.24 -6.16
C GLY A 73 19.88 -10.61 -7.03
N GLN A 74 20.05 -9.96 -8.19
CA GLN A 74 21.24 -10.16 -9.03
C GLN A 74 22.47 -9.52 -8.40
N ILE A 75 22.34 -8.35 -7.78
CA ILE A 75 23.43 -7.69 -7.06
C ILE A 75 23.90 -8.54 -5.88
N LEU A 76 22.98 -9.08 -5.08
CA LEU A 76 23.33 -9.99 -3.97
C LEU A 76 24.02 -11.27 -4.46
N LYS A 77 23.57 -11.82 -5.60
CA LYS A 77 24.21 -12.98 -6.23
C LYS A 77 25.63 -12.67 -6.71
N LEU A 78 25.85 -11.49 -7.32
CA LEU A 78 27.16 -11.03 -7.75
C LEU A 78 28.10 -10.80 -6.56
N ILE A 79 27.59 -10.25 -5.45
CA ILE A 79 28.37 -10.06 -4.21
C ILE A 79 28.85 -11.41 -3.68
N GLY A 80 27.95 -12.41 -3.55
CA GLY A 80 28.33 -13.74 -3.08
C GLY A 80 29.36 -14.42 -3.99
N GLN A 81 29.21 -14.30 -5.31
CA GLN A 81 30.22 -14.81 -6.26
C GLN A 81 31.58 -14.12 -6.12
N LEU A 82 31.60 -12.82 -5.80
CA LEU A 82 32.83 -12.06 -5.57
C LEU A 82 33.53 -12.53 -4.29
N GLU A 83 32.76 -12.75 -3.22
CA GLU A 83 33.28 -13.24 -1.94
C GLU A 83 33.90 -14.64 -2.08
N ASP A 84 33.21 -15.55 -2.77
CA ASP A 84 33.74 -16.88 -3.09
C ASP A 84 35.05 -16.80 -3.90
N LEU A 85 35.12 -15.87 -4.86
CA LEU A 85 36.33 -15.67 -5.68
C LEU A 85 37.49 -15.14 -4.84
N ILE A 86 37.23 -14.13 -3.99
CA ILE A 86 38.24 -13.57 -3.07
C ILE A 86 38.75 -14.65 -2.11
N HIS A 87 37.88 -15.53 -1.64
CA HIS A 87 38.28 -16.63 -0.75
C HIS A 87 39.09 -17.71 -1.47
N LYS A 88 38.85 -17.93 -2.77
CA LYS A 88 39.57 -18.91 -3.59
C LYS A 88 40.98 -18.46 -4.00
N TYR A 89 41.21 -17.14 -4.07
CA TYR A 89 42.49 -16.55 -4.49
C TYR A 89 43.25 -15.85 -3.35
N LYS A 90 42.83 -16.07 -2.10
CA LYS A 90 43.63 -15.80 -0.88
C LYS A 90 44.27 -17.09 -0.40
#